data_AF-A0A3D4F8Y4-F1
#
_entry.id   AF-A0A3D4F8Y4-F1
#
_cell.length_a   1.000
_cell.length_b   1.000
_cell.length_c   1.000
_cell.angle_alpha   90.00
_cell.angle_beta   90.00
_cell.angle_gamma   90.00
#
_symmetry.space_group_name_H-M   'P 1'
#
loop_
_entity.id
_entity.type
_entity.pdbx_description
1 polymer ?
#
loop_
_entity_poly.entity_id
_entity_poly.type
_entity_poly.pdbx_seq_one_letter_code
_entity_poly.pdbx_strand_id
1 'polypeptide(L)' 'MAPSASVMTDPWVSFIIPAYNEAKLLPATLEGIAAALGPWDEPWELIVCDNGSTDGTGELAQS' A
#
# COMPACT_ATOMS: atom_id res chain seq x y z
N MET A 1 -34.92 5.90 2.99
CA MET A 1 -33.82 5.36 2.17
C MET A 1 -32.52 5.79 2.81
N ALA A 2 -31.80 4.85 3.42
CA ALA A 2 -30.47 5.08 3.97
C ALA A 2 -29.44 4.58 2.93
N PRO A 3 -28.24 5.18 2.85
CA PRO A 3 -27.23 4.73 1.90
C PRO A 3 -26.84 3.29 2.25
N SER A 4 -26.85 2.41 1.25
CA SER A 4 -26.27 1.08 1.38
C SER A 4 -24.80 1.27 1.72
N ALA A 5 -24.35 0.65 2.81
CA ALA A 5 -22.94 0.63 3.19
C ALA A 5 -22.09 0.36 1.94
N SER A 6 -21.03 1.15 1.76
CA SER A 6 -20.02 0.92 0.72
C SER A 6 -19.71 -0.57 0.69
N VAL A 7 -19.89 -1.20 -0.47
CA VAL A 7 -19.46 -2.58 -0.65
C VAL A 7 -17.95 -2.54 -0.52
N MET A 8 -17.43 -2.79 0.69
CA MET A 8 -16.03 -3.11 0.89
C MET A 8 -15.89 -4.49 0.28
N THR A 9 -15.55 -4.54 -0.99
CA THR A 9 -15.19 -5.78 -1.66
C THR A 9 -13.91 -6.27 -1.01
N ASP A 10 -13.94 -7.45 -0.42
CA ASP A 10 -12.75 -8.07 0.17
C ASP A 10 -11.61 -8.03 -0.87
N PRO A 11 -10.39 -7.61 -0.47
CA PRO A 11 -9.28 -7.54 -1.41
C PRO A 11 -8.97 -8.94 -1.93
N TRP A 12 -8.81 -9.04 -3.25
CA TRP A 12 -8.37 -10.27 -3.90
C TRP A 12 -6.91 -10.59 -3.56
N VAL A 13 -6.08 -9.54 -3.41
CA VAL A 13 -4.72 -9.62 -2.85
C VAL A 13 -4.49 -8.49 -1.86
N SER A 14 -3.78 -8.84 -0.78
CA SER A 14 -3.17 -7.91 0.14
C SER A 14 -1.64 -7.96 -0.02
N PHE A 15 -1.02 -6.83 -0.36
CA PHE A 15 0.42 -6.67 -0.37
C PHE A 15 0.88 -6.17 1.00
N ILE A 16 1.72 -6.93 1.71
CA ILE A 16 2.23 -6.55 3.03
C ILE A 16 3.74 -6.33 2.91
N ILE A 17 4.19 -5.10 3.15
CA ILE A 17 5.59 -4.69 3.00
C ILE A 17 6.15 -4.33 4.37
N PRO A 18 6.96 -5.19 5.00
CA PRO A 18 7.74 -4.79 6.17
C PRO A 18 8.82 -3.80 5.74
N ALA A 19 8.93 -2.68 6.47
CA ALA A 19 9.91 -1.65 6.17
C ALA A 19 10.65 -1.22 7.45
N TYR A 20 11.97 -1.09 7.36
CA TYR A 20 12.81 -0.50 8.39
C TYR A 20 14.02 0.18 7.75
N ASN A 21 14.07 1.50 7.80
CA ASN A 21 15.10 2.34 7.17
C ASN A 21 15.28 2.07 5.66
N GLU A 22 14.16 2.06 4.94
CA GLU A 22 14.06 1.80 3.50
C GLU A 22 13.74 3.06 2.68
N ALA A 23 14.05 4.27 3.19
CA ALA A 23 13.70 5.53 2.51
C ALA A 23 14.21 5.63 1.06
N LYS A 24 15.27 4.89 0.72
CA LYS A 24 15.84 4.84 -0.62
C LYS A 24 15.15 3.87 -1.58
N LEU A 25 14.49 2.84 -1.07
CA LEU A 25 13.98 1.72 -1.86
C LEU A 25 12.45 1.62 -1.84
N LEU A 26 11.83 2.06 -0.75
CA LEU A 26 10.38 1.98 -0.57
C LEU A 26 9.62 2.71 -1.70
N PRO A 27 9.95 3.96 -2.11
CA PRO A 27 9.21 4.65 -3.16
C PRO A 27 9.18 3.88 -4.48
N ALA A 28 10.33 3.37 -4.94
CA ALA A 28 10.41 2.60 -6.18
C ALA A 28 9.63 1.28 -6.11
N THR A 29 9.54 0.67 -4.93
CA THR A 29 8.75 -0.54 -4.71
C THR A 29 7.25 -0.25 -4.80
N LEU A 30 6.79 0.83 -4.15
CA LEU A 30 5.39 1.25 -4.19
C LEU A 30 4.97 1.63 -5.62
N GLU A 31 5.80 2.40 -6.33
CA GLU A 31 5.58 2.75 -7.74
C GLU A 31 5.51 1.51 -8.64
N GLY A 32 6.42 0.54 -8.43
CA GLY A 32 6.44 -0.71 -9.20
C GLY A 32 5.16 -1.54 -9.00
N ILE A 33 4.67 -1.65 -7.76
CA ILE A 33 3.41 -2.34 -7.47
C ILE A 33 2.23 -1.59 -8.09
N ALA A 34 2.14 -0.27 -7.88
CA ALA A 34 1.06 0.54 -8.45
C ALA A 34 1.02 0.44 -9.99
N ALA A 35 2.18 0.47 -10.66
CA ALA A 35 2.27 0.31 -12.10
C ALA A 35 1.83 -1.09 -12.58
N ALA A 36 2.19 -2.14 -11.83
CA ALA A 36 1.80 -3.51 -12.15
C ALA A 36 0.29 -3.75 -11.98
N LEU A 37 -0.34 -3.08 -11.00
CA LEU A 37 -1.77 -3.22 -10.71
C LEU A 37 -2.66 -2.22 -11.47
N GLY A 38 -2.09 -1.22 -12.15
CA GLY A 38 -2.82 -0.27 -12.98
C GLY A 38 -3.83 -0.90 -13.98
N PRO A 39 -3.49 -2.00 -14.68
CA PRO A 39 -4.44 -2.70 -15.57
C PRO A 39 -5.31 -3.75 -14.86
N TRP A 40 -5.26 -3.86 -13.52
CA TRP A 40 -5.96 -4.90 -12.77
C TRP A 40 -7.26 -4.38 -12.16
N ASP A 41 -8.37 -5.03 -12.50
CA ASP A 41 -9.72 -4.59 -12.11
C ASP A 41 -10.22 -5.16 -10.76
N GLU A 42 -9.52 -6.15 -10.20
CA GLU A 42 -9.92 -6.73 -8.91
C GLU A 42 -9.48 -5.84 -7.74
N PRO A 43 -10.25 -5.79 -6.64
CA PRO A 43 -9.90 -5.01 -5.47
C PRO A 43 -8.60 -5.53 -4.83
N TRP A 44 -7.76 -4.61 -4.34
CA TRP A 44 -6.52 -4.94 -3.66
C TRP A 44 -6.19 -3.89 -2.60
N GLU A 45 -5.30 -4.26 -1.68
CA GLU A 45 -4.74 -3.35 -0.69
C GLU A 45 -3.22 -3.48 -0.60
N LEU A 46 -2.57 -2.41 -0.17
CA LEU A 46 -1.15 -2.40 0.14
C LEU A 46 -0.95 -1.81 1.53
N ILE A 47 -0.26 -2.56 2.38
CA ILE A 47 -0.02 -2.24 3.77
C ILE A 47 1.49 -2.17 3.98
N VAL A 48 2.00 -1.01 4.38
CA VAL A 48 3.39 -0.84 4.80
C VAL A 48 3.44 -0.96 6.32
N CYS A 49 4.24 -1.90 6.81
CA CYS A 49 4.49 -2.09 8.24
C CYS A 49 5.85 -1.48 8.59
N ASP A 50 5.86 -0.20 8.95
CA ASP A 50 7.07 0.48 9.44
C ASP A 50 7.38 0.06 10.89
N ASN A 51 8.58 -0.50 11.10
CA ASN A 51 9.06 -0.94 12.41
C ASN A 51 9.91 0.13 13.11
N GLY A 52 9.40 1.36 13.18
CA GLY A 52 10.07 2.46 13.87
C GLY A 52 11.31 2.98 13.14
N SER A 53 11.22 3.16 11.83
CA SER A 53 12.30 3.75 11.02
C SER A 53 12.69 5.16 11.50
N THR A 54 13.95 5.53 11.27
CA THR A 54 14.53 6.82 11.67
C THR A 54 15.03 7.65 10.50
N ASP A 55 14.86 7.18 9.28
CA ASP A 55 15.38 7.78 8.03
C ASP A 55 14.30 8.42 7.15
N GLY A 56 13.06 8.51 7.65
CA GLY A 56 11.90 9.03 6.95
C GLY A 56 11.12 8.02 6.10
N THR A 57 11.41 6.72 6.22
CA THR A 57 10.64 5.64 5.58
C THR A 57 9.13 5.77 5.84
N GLY A 58 8.72 6.02 7.09
CA GLY A 58 7.32 6.12 7.46
C GLY A 58 6.59 7.32 6.84
N GLU A 59 7.29 8.43 6.59
CA GLU A 59 6.70 9.58 5.87
C GLU A 59 6.55 9.27 4.39
N LEU A 60 7.56 8.62 3.78
CA LEU A 60 7.52 8.20 2.38
C LEU A 60 6.47 7.11 2.12
N ALA A 61 6.10 6.31 3.11
CA ALA A 61 5.03 5.32 2.99
C ALA A 61 3.64 5.96 2.84
N GLN A 62 3.47 7.24 3.18
CA GLN A 62 2.19 7.96 3.16
C GLN A 62 2.01 8.87 1.93
N SER A 63 2.99 8.90 1.02
CA SER A 63 3.03 9.81 -0.13
C SER A 63 2.29 9.28 -1.35
#